data_AF-S3D325-F1
#
_entry.id   AF-S3D325-F1
#
_cell.length_a   1.000
_cell.length_b   1.000
_cell.length_c   1.000
_cell.angle_alpha   90.00
_cell.angle_beta   90.00
_cell.angle_gamma   90.00
#
_symmetry.space_group_name_H-M   'P 1'
#
loop_
_entity.id
_entity.type
_entity.pdbx_description
1 polymer ?
#
loop_
_entity_poly.entity_id
_entity_poly.type
_entity_poly.pdbx_seq_one_letter_code
_entity_poly.pdbx_strand_id
1 'polypeptide(L)'
;MEGPLIAIQRLLPKVSWHIENYDVPFPLSGGHELAKLAFREIYQRDVRADIVGGMIVRDEYTGWLVEARPDMYVTPEIPCLSSRAESLNQDSFDFSMIDYYGITFDHLVPPGDPDPEVLQLNTFEIEDDGGIYANTYSRLKIDPPDYIGKKVLALPRCCQTRNGTTDRRRVNEGVMRRDGIEIEEEAKIEVRG
;
A
#
# COMPACT_ATOMS: atom_id res chain seq x y z
N MET A 1 7.12 0.39 -11.93
CA MET A 1 6.45 -0.37 -10.86
C MET A 1 5.07 0.23 -10.67
N GLU A 2 3.99 -0.54 -10.77
CA GLU A 2 2.64 0.01 -11.00
C GLU A 2 1.65 -0.10 -9.83
N GLY A 3 2.02 -0.71 -8.71
CA GLY A 3 1.11 -0.81 -7.54
C GLY A 3 -0.08 -1.74 -7.81
N PRO A 4 -1.11 -1.71 -6.94
CA PRO A 4 -2.43 -2.23 -7.25
C PRO A 4 -3.08 -1.27 -8.27
N LEU A 5 -2.59 -1.34 -9.51
CA LEU A 5 -2.83 -0.37 -10.57
C LEU A 5 -4.31 -0.27 -10.90
N ILE A 6 -5.02 -1.39 -10.98
CA ILE A 6 -6.43 -1.43 -11.37
C ILE A 6 -7.25 -0.75 -10.28
N ALA A 7 -7.08 -1.15 -9.02
CA ALA A 7 -7.70 -0.51 -7.87
C ALA A 7 -7.45 1.00 -7.86
N ILE A 8 -6.21 1.43 -8.01
CA ILE A 8 -5.86 2.85 -7.89
C ILE A 8 -6.33 3.67 -9.09
N GLN A 9 -6.19 3.18 -10.32
CA GLN A 9 -6.72 3.83 -11.51
C GLN A 9 -8.25 3.96 -11.44
N ARG A 10 -8.95 3.02 -10.80
CA ARG A 10 -10.40 3.13 -10.57
C ARG A 10 -10.75 4.23 -9.57
N LEU A 11 -9.97 4.39 -8.51
CA LEU A 11 -10.17 5.47 -7.53
C LEU A 11 -9.77 6.84 -8.06
N LEU A 12 -8.67 6.90 -8.81
CA LEU A 12 -7.99 8.12 -9.23
C LEU A 12 -7.66 8.08 -10.74
N PRO A 13 -8.65 7.98 -11.64
CA PRO A 13 -8.42 7.74 -13.08
C PRO A 13 -7.69 8.88 -13.80
N LYS A 14 -7.57 10.04 -13.16
CA LYS A 14 -6.94 11.24 -13.71
C LYS A 14 -5.54 11.49 -13.14
N VAL A 15 -5.09 10.67 -12.19
CA VAL A 15 -3.79 10.83 -11.55
C VAL A 15 -2.81 9.86 -12.19
N SER A 16 -1.65 10.37 -12.62
CA SER A 16 -0.60 9.50 -13.13
C SER A 16 -0.05 8.63 -11.99
N TRP A 17 -0.03 7.32 -12.20
CA TRP A 17 0.46 6.33 -11.24
C TRP A 17 1.79 5.68 -11.67
N HIS A 18 2.42 6.21 -12.72
CA HIS A 18 3.68 5.66 -13.22
C HIS A 18 4.87 6.20 -12.41
N ILE A 19 5.57 5.28 -11.74
CA ILE A 19 6.86 5.52 -11.11
C ILE A 19 7.93 5.15 -12.14
N GLU A 20 8.33 6.12 -12.97
CA GLU A 20 9.30 5.91 -14.06
C GLU A 20 10.77 6.02 -13.58
N ASN A 21 11.03 6.66 -12.43
CA ASN A 21 12.38 6.93 -11.93
C ASN A 21 12.53 6.66 -10.42
N TYR A 22 13.76 6.36 -9.98
CA TYR A 22 14.10 6.17 -8.56
C TYR A 22 14.06 7.48 -7.74
N ASP A 23 14.25 8.64 -8.39
CA ASP A 23 14.09 9.97 -7.79
C ASP A 23 12.65 10.47 -8.00
N VAL A 24 11.71 9.86 -7.29
CA VAL A 24 10.33 10.36 -7.22
C VAL A 24 10.15 11.33 -6.06
N PRO A 25 9.48 12.48 -6.27
CA PRO A 25 9.17 13.39 -5.17
C PRO A 25 8.26 12.67 -4.17
N PHE A 26 8.59 12.82 -2.88
CA PHE A 26 7.75 12.33 -1.80
C PHE A 26 6.82 13.45 -1.28
N PRO A 27 5.55 13.15 -0.99
CA PRO A 27 4.84 11.93 -1.38
C PRO A 27 4.59 11.91 -2.90
N LEU A 28 4.39 10.73 -3.47
CA LEU A 28 3.91 10.57 -4.84
C LEU A 28 2.61 11.37 -4.99
N SER A 29 2.45 12.06 -6.12
CA SER A 29 1.19 12.78 -6.40
C SER A 29 -0.01 11.84 -6.27
N GLY A 30 0.17 10.59 -6.71
CA GLY A 30 -0.75 9.51 -6.49
C GLY A 30 -1.05 9.22 -5.01
N GLY A 31 -0.02 8.93 -4.22
CA GLY A 31 -0.16 8.63 -2.79
C GLY A 31 -0.83 9.76 -2.02
N HIS A 32 -0.53 11.01 -2.39
CA HIS A 32 -1.15 12.19 -1.79
C HIS A 32 -2.67 12.28 -2.08
N GLU A 33 -3.08 12.04 -3.32
CA GLU A 33 -4.52 12.03 -3.68
C GLU A 33 -5.25 10.83 -3.05
N LEU A 34 -4.57 9.68 -2.92
CA LEU A 34 -5.12 8.53 -2.21
C LEU A 34 -5.32 8.83 -0.71
N ALA A 35 -4.36 9.54 -0.08
CA ALA A 35 -4.49 9.97 1.31
C ALA A 35 -5.64 10.95 1.51
N LYS A 36 -5.85 11.91 0.60
CA LYS A 36 -7.02 12.81 0.63
C LYS A 36 -8.33 12.05 0.50
N LEU A 37 -8.38 11.07 -0.41
CA LEU A 37 -9.56 10.23 -0.60
C LEU A 37 -9.86 9.43 0.68
N ALA A 38 -8.86 8.73 1.22
CA ALA A 38 -8.99 7.99 2.47
C ALA A 38 -9.42 8.88 3.64
N PHE A 39 -8.84 10.07 3.76
CA PHE A 39 -9.23 11.06 4.76
C PHE A 39 -10.71 11.42 4.64
N ARG A 40 -11.17 11.70 3.42
CA ARG A 40 -12.57 12.05 3.17
C ARG A 40 -13.52 10.91 3.53
N GLU A 41 -13.20 9.67 3.16
CA GLU A 41 -14.03 8.52 3.49
C GLU A 41 -14.06 8.22 5.00
N ILE A 42 -12.98 8.48 5.73
CA ILE A 42 -12.90 8.18 7.18
C ILE A 42 -13.53 9.30 8.01
N TYR A 43 -13.18 10.55 7.72
CA TYR A 43 -13.60 11.71 8.50
C TYR A 43 -14.84 12.42 7.93
N GLN A 44 -15.38 11.91 6.81
CA GLN A 44 -16.59 12.41 6.16
C GLN A 44 -16.52 13.91 5.82
N ARG A 45 -15.32 14.38 5.45
CA ARG A 45 -15.03 15.78 5.09
C ARG A 45 -13.75 15.90 4.29
N ASP A 46 -13.65 16.95 3.48
CA ASP A 46 -12.42 17.24 2.75
C ASP A 46 -11.30 17.76 3.66
N VAL A 47 -10.04 17.55 3.23
CA VAL A 47 -8.87 18.13 3.86
C VAL A 47 -8.91 19.65 3.72
N ARG A 48 -8.78 20.33 4.85
CA ARG A 48 -8.80 21.79 4.93
C ARG A 48 -7.38 22.36 4.94
N ALA A 49 -7.04 23.14 3.93
CA ALA A 49 -5.72 23.75 3.79
C ALA A 49 -5.40 24.80 4.86
N ASP A 50 -6.42 25.37 5.50
CA ASP A 50 -6.28 26.38 6.55
C ASP A 50 -6.00 25.80 7.95
N ILE A 51 -6.01 24.47 8.09
CA ILE A 51 -5.72 23.77 9.34
C ILE A 51 -4.29 23.24 9.29
N VAL A 52 -3.40 23.82 10.09
CA VAL A 52 -2.04 23.29 10.31
C VAL A 52 -2.14 21.86 10.85
N GLY A 53 -1.44 20.92 10.23
CA GLY A 53 -1.53 19.50 10.59
C GLY A 53 -2.89 18.86 10.24
N GLY A 54 -3.70 19.49 9.38
CA GLY A 54 -5.01 18.97 8.98
C GLY A 54 -4.93 17.57 8.37
N MET A 55 -3.96 17.32 7.49
CA MET A 55 -3.56 15.98 7.07
C MET A 55 -2.11 16.03 6.60
N ILE A 56 -1.25 15.11 7.07
CA ILE A 56 0.14 15.02 6.64
C ILE A 56 0.46 13.59 6.25
N VAL A 57 0.88 13.35 5.00
CA VAL A 57 1.38 12.03 4.57
C VAL A 57 2.76 11.82 5.19
N ARG A 58 2.89 10.78 6.01
CA ARG A 58 4.12 10.43 6.71
C ARG A 58 4.89 9.35 6.00
N ASP A 59 4.22 8.50 5.26
CA ASP A 59 4.88 7.42 4.55
C ASP A 59 3.99 6.87 3.46
N GLU A 60 4.62 6.29 2.45
CA GLU A 60 3.96 5.54 1.40
C GLU A 60 4.89 4.41 0.94
N TYR A 61 4.33 3.27 0.55
CA TYR A 61 5.14 2.14 0.11
C TYR A 61 4.33 1.13 -0.71
N THR A 62 5.02 0.39 -1.56
CA THR A 62 4.47 -0.77 -2.28
C THR A 62 4.87 -2.06 -1.58
N GLY A 63 3.93 -2.98 -1.42
CA GLY A 63 4.20 -4.31 -0.87
C GLY A 63 4.24 -5.38 -1.95
N TRP A 64 5.28 -6.21 -1.92
CA TRP A 64 5.49 -7.33 -2.84
C TRP A 64 5.28 -8.67 -2.13
N LEU A 65 4.73 -9.65 -2.83
CA LEU A 65 4.81 -11.04 -2.42
C LEU A 65 5.39 -11.89 -3.53
N VAL A 66 6.60 -12.37 -3.26
CA VAL A 66 7.14 -13.51 -4.01
C VAL A 66 6.44 -14.82 -3.60
N GLU A 67 5.83 -14.87 -2.40
CA GLU A 67 5.31 -16.10 -1.79
C GLU A 67 3.85 -16.46 -2.13
N ALA A 68 3.00 -15.51 -2.56
CA ALA A 68 1.55 -15.73 -2.67
C ALA A 68 1.09 -16.41 -3.96
N ARG A 69 2.02 -16.66 -4.91
CA ARG A 69 1.75 -17.46 -6.10
C ARG A 69 2.44 -18.82 -5.96
N PRO A 70 1.84 -19.82 -5.27
CA PRO A 70 2.22 -21.19 -5.54
C PRO A 70 1.93 -21.42 -7.03
N ASP A 71 2.95 -21.81 -7.79
CA ASP A 71 2.93 -22.03 -9.24
C ASP A 71 1.52 -22.26 -9.80
N MET A 72 0.93 -21.24 -10.42
CA MET A 72 -0.39 -21.30 -11.03
C MET A 72 -0.43 -22.20 -12.29
N TYR A 73 0.53 -23.12 -12.44
CA TYR A 73 0.60 -24.14 -13.47
C TYR A 73 -0.11 -25.45 -13.08
N VAL A 74 -1.15 -25.38 -12.26
CA VAL A 74 -2.14 -26.46 -12.18
C VAL A 74 -3.50 -25.87 -12.48
N THR A 75 -3.84 -25.91 -13.77
CA THR A 75 -5.16 -25.56 -14.31
C THR A 75 -6.27 -26.38 -13.62
N PRO A 76 -7.39 -25.75 -13.27
CA PRO A 76 -8.69 -26.33 -13.52
C PRO A 76 -9.49 -25.38 -14.40
N GLU A 77 -9.70 -25.83 -15.63
CA GLU A 77 -10.60 -25.32 -16.68
C GLU A 77 -11.43 -24.06 -16.35
N ILE A 78 -10.95 -22.90 -16.83
CA ILE A 78 -11.86 -21.79 -17.17
C ILE A 78 -12.27 -21.99 -18.64
N PRO A 79 -13.56 -22.25 -18.92
CA PRO A 79 -14.05 -22.33 -20.28
C PRO A 79 -14.29 -20.91 -20.81
N CYS A 80 -13.99 -20.74 -22.11
CA CYS A 80 -14.18 -19.56 -22.94
C CYS A 80 -13.02 -18.54 -22.94
N LEU A 81 -12.01 -18.84 -23.76
CA LEU A 81 -11.61 -17.93 -24.85
C LEU A 81 -11.09 -18.78 -26.02
N SER A 82 -11.90 -18.83 -27.05
CA SER A 82 -11.65 -19.53 -28.31
C SER A 82 -10.43 -18.94 -29.03
N SER A 83 -9.62 -19.86 -29.55
CA SER A 83 -8.71 -19.72 -30.70
C SER A 83 -7.61 -18.65 -30.60
N ARG A 84 -6.39 -19.10 -30.25
CA ARG A 84 -5.18 -19.09 -31.11
C ARG A 84 -3.92 -19.08 -30.23
N ALA A 85 -3.44 -20.28 -29.88
CA ALA A 85 -2.15 -20.45 -29.23
C ALA A 85 -1.04 -20.28 -30.28
N GLU A 86 -0.51 -19.06 -30.40
CA GLU A 86 0.80 -18.83 -31.02
C GLU A 86 1.83 -18.71 -29.90
N SER A 87 2.91 -19.48 -30.04
CA SER A 87 4.01 -19.67 -29.12
C SER A 87 4.59 -18.34 -28.63
N LEU A 88 4.59 -18.11 -27.32
CA LEU A 88 5.34 -17.02 -26.70
C LEU A 88 6.53 -17.57 -25.92
N ASN A 89 7.68 -16.95 -26.21
CA ASN A 89 9.00 -17.24 -25.68
C ASN A 89 9.03 -17.25 -24.16
N GLN A 90 9.79 -18.21 -23.64
CA GLN A 90 10.03 -18.47 -22.23
C GLN A 90 11.08 -17.51 -21.62
N ASP A 91 10.95 -16.20 -21.83
CA ASP A 91 11.95 -15.20 -21.37
C ASP A 91 11.36 -13.93 -20.71
N SER A 92 10.11 -13.95 -20.28
CA SER A 92 9.54 -12.83 -19.49
C SER A 92 8.69 -13.32 -18.33
N PHE A 93 9.33 -13.87 -17.30
CA PHE A 93 8.71 -13.96 -15.98
C PHE A 93 8.68 -12.54 -15.36
N ASP A 94 7.74 -11.71 -15.79
CA ASP A 94 7.40 -10.46 -15.10
C ASP A 94 6.42 -10.78 -13.95
N PHE A 95 6.96 -11.26 -12.83
CA PHE A 95 6.16 -11.60 -11.64
C PHE A 95 6.57 -10.76 -10.43
N SER A 96 6.75 -9.46 -10.66
CA SER A 96 6.69 -8.48 -9.58
C SER A 96 5.33 -7.77 -9.66
N MET A 97 4.25 -8.51 -9.39
CA MET A 97 2.93 -7.89 -9.25
C MET A 97 2.84 -7.34 -7.81
N ILE A 98 2.56 -6.05 -7.70
CA ILE A 98 2.43 -5.39 -6.40
C ILE A 98 1.02 -5.66 -5.89
N ASP A 99 0.89 -6.41 -4.80
CA ASP A 99 -0.41 -6.82 -4.29
C ASP A 99 -1.13 -5.69 -3.52
N TYR A 100 -0.36 -4.73 -2.97
CA TYR A 100 -0.94 -3.62 -2.23
C TYR A 100 -0.05 -2.37 -2.18
N TYR A 101 -0.69 -1.23 -1.95
CA TYR A 101 -0.06 0.05 -1.70
C TYR A 101 -0.46 0.58 -0.33
N GLY A 102 0.53 0.85 0.50
CA GLY A 102 0.37 1.39 1.84
C GLY A 102 0.55 2.89 1.86
N ILE A 103 -0.34 3.59 2.55
CA ILE A 103 -0.23 5.00 2.89
C ILE A 103 -0.36 5.18 4.40
N THR A 104 0.46 6.07 4.94
CA THR A 104 0.41 6.46 6.35
C THR A 104 0.25 7.97 6.41
N PHE A 105 -0.77 8.43 7.12
CA PHE A 105 -0.96 9.86 7.34
C PHE A 105 -1.47 10.16 8.75
N ASP A 106 -1.23 11.41 9.15
CA ASP A 106 -1.63 11.96 10.44
C ASP A 106 -2.82 12.88 10.29
N HIS A 107 -3.58 13.03 11.38
CA HIS A 107 -4.63 14.02 11.50
C HIS A 107 -4.52 14.77 12.84
N LEU A 108 -4.30 16.09 12.78
CA LEU A 108 -4.23 16.98 13.95
C LEU A 108 -3.16 16.61 14.99
N VAL A 109 -2.06 16.00 14.53
CA VAL A 109 -0.90 15.70 15.36
C VAL A 109 -0.19 17.00 15.75
N PRO A 110 0.07 17.25 17.05
CA PRO A 110 0.84 18.41 17.49
C PRO A 110 2.26 18.41 16.90
N PRO A 111 2.81 19.58 16.52
CA PRO A 111 4.20 19.67 16.12
C PRO A 111 5.14 19.17 17.23
N GLY A 112 6.09 18.29 16.87
CA GLY A 112 7.09 17.76 17.80
C GLY A 112 6.64 16.57 18.66
N ASP A 113 5.45 16.01 18.43
CA ASP A 113 5.07 14.73 19.02
C ASP A 113 6.04 13.62 18.54
N PRO A 114 6.78 12.95 19.45
CA PRO A 114 7.73 11.91 19.07
C PRO A 114 7.06 10.61 18.64
N ASP A 115 5.77 10.45 18.93
CA ASP A 115 5.02 9.23 18.65
C ASP A 115 3.55 9.49 18.28
N PRO A 116 3.31 10.11 17.11
CA PRO A 116 1.94 10.31 16.67
C PRO A 116 1.23 8.98 16.43
N GLU A 117 -0.03 8.88 16.88
CA GLU A 117 -0.92 7.81 16.44
C GLU A 117 -1.24 8.02 14.95
N VAL A 118 -0.43 7.41 14.10
CA VAL A 118 -0.54 7.52 12.64
C VAL A 118 -1.52 6.49 12.09
N LEU A 119 -2.40 6.89 11.18
CA LEU A 119 -3.26 5.95 10.49
C LEU A 119 -2.53 5.39 9.28
N GLN A 120 -2.28 4.09 9.31
CA GLN A 120 -1.75 3.34 8.17
C GLN A 120 -2.87 2.51 7.51
N LEU A 121 -3.03 2.68 6.21
CA LEU A 121 -4.00 1.99 5.36
C LEU A 121 -3.28 1.30 4.22
N ASN A 122 -3.64 0.04 3.96
CA ASN A 122 -3.20 -0.66 2.76
C ASN A 122 -4.38 -0.84 1.80
N THR A 123 -4.17 -0.47 0.55
CA THR A 123 -5.11 -0.66 -0.56
C THR A 123 -4.69 -1.92 -1.33
N PHE A 124 -5.62 -2.84 -1.56
CA PHE A 124 -5.35 -4.18 -2.11
C PHE A 124 -5.90 -4.31 -3.53
N GLU A 125 -5.16 -5.04 -4.38
CA GLU A 125 -5.66 -5.49 -5.68
C GLU A 125 -6.43 -6.81 -5.51
N ILE A 126 -7.76 -6.77 -5.52
CA ILE A 126 -8.59 -7.99 -5.43
C ILE A 126 -8.75 -8.65 -6.81
N GLU A 127 -8.61 -7.87 -7.88
CA GLU A 127 -8.95 -8.29 -9.24
C GLU A 127 -7.90 -9.22 -9.85
N ASP A 128 -6.65 -9.12 -9.40
CA ASP A 128 -5.53 -9.90 -9.92
C ASP A 128 -5.52 -11.35 -9.39
N ASP A 129 -5.65 -11.54 -8.08
CA ASP A 129 -5.56 -12.85 -7.43
C ASP A 129 -6.90 -13.38 -6.90
N GLY A 130 -8.00 -12.68 -7.17
CA GLY A 130 -9.32 -13.03 -6.65
C GLY A 130 -9.43 -12.87 -5.13
N GLY A 131 -8.63 -11.99 -4.51
CA GLY A 131 -8.65 -11.70 -3.08
C GLY A 131 -7.98 -12.76 -2.19
N ILE A 132 -7.13 -13.62 -2.77
CA ILE A 132 -6.37 -14.65 -2.03
C ILE A 132 -5.47 -13.98 -0.98
N TYR A 133 -4.68 -13.00 -1.39
CA TYR A 133 -3.79 -12.25 -0.51
C TYR A 133 -4.57 -11.53 0.58
N ALA A 134 -5.59 -10.78 0.17
CA ALA A 134 -6.38 -9.98 1.08
C ALA A 134 -7.04 -10.85 2.15
N ASN A 135 -7.61 -12.02 1.80
CA ASN A 135 -8.17 -12.96 2.78
C ASN A 135 -7.12 -13.64 3.66
N THR A 136 -5.93 -13.92 3.12
CA THR A 136 -4.85 -14.58 3.88
C THR A 136 -4.30 -13.67 4.97
N TYR A 137 -4.18 -12.37 4.68
CA TYR A 137 -3.52 -11.41 5.57
C TYR A 137 -4.47 -10.41 6.23
N SER A 138 -5.79 -10.60 6.12
CA SER A 138 -6.81 -9.83 6.80
C SER A 138 -7.42 -10.63 7.96
N ARG A 139 -7.79 -9.91 9.01
CA ARG A 139 -8.62 -10.42 10.13
C ARG A 139 -10.10 -10.43 9.77
N LEU A 140 -10.46 -9.81 8.65
CA LEU A 140 -11.81 -9.73 8.13
C LEU A 140 -11.97 -10.72 6.99
N LYS A 141 -13.11 -11.42 6.96
CA LYS A 141 -13.50 -12.20 5.80
C LYS A 141 -13.88 -11.26 4.66
N ILE A 142 -13.20 -11.38 3.53
CA ILE A 142 -13.42 -10.56 2.34
C ILE A 142 -14.06 -11.44 1.29
N ASP A 143 -15.22 -11.05 0.77
CA ASP A 143 -15.86 -11.75 -0.34
C ASP A 143 -15.46 -11.08 -1.67
N PRO A 144 -14.60 -11.68 -2.49
CA PRO A 144 -14.09 -11.04 -3.72
C PRO A 144 -15.17 -10.51 -4.68
N PRO A 145 -16.32 -11.19 -4.88
CA PRO A 145 -17.44 -10.68 -5.67
C PRO A 145 -18.02 -9.34 -5.22
N ASP A 146 -17.81 -8.91 -3.98
CA ASP A 146 -18.23 -7.58 -3.49
C ASP A 146 -17.33 -6.44 -3.97
N TYR A 147 -16.10 -6.77 -4.40
CA TYR A 147 -15.06 -5.80 -4.76
C TYR A 147 -14.76 -5.80 -6.26
N ILE A 148 -14.60 -6.98 -6.88
CA ILE A 148 -14.24 -7.11 -8.30
C ILE A 148 -15.20 -6.29 -9.16
N GLY A 149 -14.67 -5.33 -9.93
CA GLY A 149 -15.47 -4.47 -10.79
C GLY A 149 -16.42 -3.51 -10.05
N LYS A 150 -16.45 -3.50 -8.71
CA LYS A 150 -17.42 -2.74 -7.89
C LYS A 150 -16.78 -1.74 -6.92
N LYS A 151 -15.84 -2.18 -6.09
CA LYS A 151 -15.26 -1.41 -4.98
C LYS A 151 -13.78 -1.73 -4.84
N VAL A 152 -13.03 -0.79 -4.27
CA VAL A 152 -11.64 -1.02 -3.88
C VAL A 152 -11.57 -1.31 -2.38
N LEU A 153 -10.78 -2.32 -2.03
CA LEU A 153 -10.54 -2.67 -0.63
C LEU A 153 -9.35 -1.86 -0.10
N ALA A 154 -9.60 -1.09 0.96
CA ALA A 154 -8.55 -0.50 1.78
C ALA A 154 -8.77 -0.89 3.24
N LEU A 155 -7.74 -1.40 3.92
CA LEU A 155 -7.82 -1.84 5.32
C LEU A 155 -6.82 -1.10 6.20
N PRO A 156 -7.27 -0.61 7.38
CA PRO A 156 -6.36 -0.19 8.44
C PRO A 156 -5.40 -1.30 8.81
N ARG A 157 -4.19 -0.91 9.22
CA ARG A 157 -3.14 -1.86 9.62
C ARG A 157 -3.58 -2.80 10.74
N CYS A 158 -4.42 -2.33 11.66
CA CYS A 158 -4.95 -3.12 12.78
C CYS A 158 -5.88 -4.27 12.33
N CYS A 159 -6.46 -4.18 11.13
CA CYS A 159 -7.29 -5.22 10.55
C CYS A 159 -6.49 -6.31 9.83
N GLN A 160 -5.16 -6.20 9.76
CA GLN A 160 -4.29 -7.15 9.06
C GLN A 160 -3.58 -8.09 10.04
N THR A 161 -3.21 -9.28 9.58
CA THR A 161 -2.56 -10.33 10.39
C THR A 161 -1.04 -10.28 10.32
N ARG A 162 -0.47 -9.84 9.19
CA ARG A 162 0.98 -9.62 9.07
C ARG A 162 1.39 -8.58 10.10
N ASN A 163 2.35 -8.88 10.96
CA ASN A 163 2.84 -7.90 11.94
C ASN A 163 4.17 -7.33 11.43
N GLY A 164 4.18 -6.08 11.00
CA GLY A 164 5.38 -5.39 10.55
C GLY A 164 6.08 -4.84 11.78
N THR A 165 6.98 -5.61 12.37
CA THR A 165 7.72 -5.20 13.58
C THR A 165 8.57 -3.95 13.35
N THR A 166 8.80 -3.56 12.10
CA THR A 166 9.59 -2.40 11.68
C THR A 166 8.75 -1.25 11.12
N ASP A 167 7.43 -1.37 10.97
CA ASP A 167 6.61 -0.38 10.25
C ASP A 167 6.70 1.00 10.92
N ARG A 168 6.47 1.09 12.23
CA ARG A 168 6.53 2.35 12.99
C ARG A 168 7.92 2.97 13.00
N ARG A 169 8.96 2.15 13.21
CA ARG A 169 10.36 2.60 13.18
C ARG A 169 10.72 3.15 11.80
N ARG A 170 10.38 2.43 10.74
CA ARG A 170 10.64 2.84 9.35
C ARG A 170 9.95 4.15 9.00
N VAL A 171 8.68 4.32 9.39
CA VAL A 171 7.94 5.58 9.18
C VAL A 171 8.64 6.73 9.91
N ASN A 172 8.94 6.56 11.20
CA ASN A 172 9.57 7.61 12.00
C ASN A 172 10.96 7.98 11.47
N GLU A 173 11.82 6.99 11.19
CA GLU A 173 13.13 7.23 10.57
C GLU A 173 13.02 7.90 9.19
N GLY A 174 11.98 7.56 8.42
CA GLY A 174 11.68 8.20 7.14
C GLY A 174 11.31 9.67 7.29
N VAL A 175 10.51 10.00 8.31
CA VAL A 175 10.15 11.39 8.65
C VAL A 175 11.39 12.16 9.10
N MET A 176 12.18 11.62 10.04
CA MET A 176 13.41 12.26 10.53
C MET A 176 14.38 12.57 9.39
N ARG A 177 14.60 11.62 8.47
CA ARG A 177 15.46 11.82 7.30
C ARG A 177 15.00 12.98 6.40
N ARG A 178 13.69 13.15 6.21
CA ARG A 178 13.15 14.25 5.40
C ARG A 178 13.18 15.59 6.12
N ASP A 179 13.04 15.56 7.43
CA ASP A 179 13.08 16.76 8.28
C ASP A 179 14.54 17.17 8.60
N GLY A 180 15.54 16.42 8.14
CA GLY A 180 16.95 16.70 8.37
C GLY A 180 17.42 16.44 9.79
N ILE A 181 16.71 15.58 10.52
CA ILE A 181 17.00 15.22 11.91
C ILE A 181 17.92 13.99 11.93
N GLU A 182 19.06 14.08 12.64
CA GLU A 182 19.98 12.96 12.81
C GLU A 182 19.34 11.83 13.61
N ILE A 183 19.47 10.60 13.13
CA ILE A 183 18.99 9.40 13.81
C ILE A 183 20.10 8.93 14.76
N GLU A 184 19.92 9.10 16.07
CA GLU A 184 20.82 8.50 17.05
C GLU A 184 20.66 6.97 17.02
N GLU A 185 21.72 6.24 16.66
CA GLU A 185 21.70 4.77 16.73
C GLU A 185 21.62 4.34 18.20
N GLU A 186 20.60 3.56 18.56
CA GLU A 186 20.52 2.94 19.89
C GLU A 186 21.79 2.10 20.13
N ALA A 187 22.66 2.60 21.01
CA ALA A 187 23.83 1.88 21.46
C ALA A 187 23.39 0.56 22.10
N LYS A 188 23.76 -0.57 21.48
CA LYS A 188 23.63 -1.89 22.09
C LYS A 188 24.44 -1.91 23.38
N ILE A 189 23.77 -1.82 24.53
CA ILE A 189 24.40 -2.10 25.82
C ILE A 189 24.65 -3.60 25.87
N GLU A 190 25.89 -4.01 25.59
CA GLU A 190 26.38 -5.37 25.84
C GLU A 190 26.50 -5.55 27.36
N VAL A 191 25.47 -6.11 28.00
CA VAL A 191 25.57 -6.57 29.39
C VAL A 191 26.39 -7.86 29.39
N ARG A 192 27.69 -7.74 29.63
CA ARG A 192 28.53 -8.89 29.98
C ARG A 192 28.22 -9.29 31.42
N GLY A 193 27.70 -10.50 31.58
CA GLY A 193 27.62 -11.21 32.86
C GLY A 193 28.96 -11.74 33.33
#